data_AF-A0A416HT74-F1
#
_entry.id   AF-A0A416HT74-F1
#
_cell.length_a   1.000
_cell.length_b   1.000
_cell.length_c   1.000
_cell.angle_alpha   90.00
_cell.angle_beta   90.00
_cell.angle_gamma   90.00
#
_symmetry.space_group_name_H-M   'P 1'
#
loop_
_entity.id
_entity.type
_entity.pdbx_description
1 polymer ?
#
loop_
_entity_poly.entity_id
_entity_poly.type
_entity_poly.pdbx_seq_one_letter_code
_entity_poly.pdbx_strand_id
1 'polypeptide(L)'
;MSEQITKEQLFGGIAAPSEPHMACVLLLDISSSMKGAPIQSLNEAIAKFKQQVCQDPLARKRVEVAIVTFETHVEIVSDFMPIDQMPTITLEPGGQTHMAEAIQVAIDLVKKRTREYQGVGVPCFKPWIFMITDGVSMSTKEAMQELQPAFTKRSPRGVTDALSSGHLVWMIMIRKSCSS
;
A
#
# COMPACT_ATOMS: atom_id res chain seq x y z
N MET A 1 -10.62 -29.54 -29.86
CA MET A 1 -9.36 -29.03 -29.30
C MET A 1 -9.73 -28.33 -28.02
N SER A 2 -9.45 -28.93 -26.86
CA SER A 2 -9.81 -28.36 -25.57
C SER A 2 -8.78 -27.30 -25.20
N GLU A 3 -9.19 -26.04 -25.14
CA GLU A 3 -8.35 -24.97 -24.58
C GLU A 3 -8.11 -25.28 -23.11
N GLN A 4 -6.88 -25.68 -22.78
CA GLN A 4 -6.46 -25.81 -21.40
C GLN A 4 -6.27 -24.40 -20.85
N ILE A 5 -7.25 -23.91 -20.09
CA ILE A 5 -7.13 -22.68 -19.32
C ILE A 5 -5.94 -22.86 -18.36
N THR A 6 -4.90 -22.05 -18.50
CA THR A 6 -3.74 -22.12 -17.60
C THR A 6 -4.15 -21.71 -16.19
N LYS A 7 -3.48 -22.26 -15.16
CA LYS A 7 -3.75 -21.90 -13.76
C LYS A 7 -3.66 -20.37 -13.52
N GLU A 8 -2.78 -19.69 -14.24
CA GLU A 8 -2.61 -18.23 -14.19
C GLU A 8 -3.87 -17.47 -14.66
N GLN A 9 -4.53 -17.97 -15.71
CA GLN A 9 -5.79 -17.41 -16.21
C GLN A 9 -6.97 -17.73 -15.27
N LEU A 10 -6.91 -18.86 -14.57
CA LEU A 10 -7.95 -19.28 -13.63
C LEU A 10 -7.93 -18.46 -12.32
N PHE A 11 -6.75 -18.02 -11.88
CA PHE A 11 -6.55 -17.29 -10.62
C PHE A 11 -6.13 -15.83 -10.80
N GLY A 12 -6.30 -15.25 -11.99
CA GLY A 12 -6.06 -13.81 -12.22
C GLY A 12 -4.65 -13.34 -11.86
N GLY A 13 -3.63 -14.17 -12.10
CA GLY A 13 -2.23 -13.85 -11.80
C GLY A 13 -1.81 -13.93 -10.32
N ILE A 14 -2.62 -14.53 -9.44
CA ILE A 14 -2.28 -14.73 -8.03
C ILE A 14 -1.28 -15.89 -7.88
N ALA A 15 -0.11 -15.63 -7.28
CA ALA A 15 1.00 -16.58 -7.24
C ALA A 15 0.76 -17.85 -6.39
N ALA A 16 -0.11 -17.81 -5.38
CA ALA A 16 -0.38 -18.95 -4.49
C ALA A 16 -1.84 -19.06 -4.01
N PRO A 17 -2.82 -19.35 -4.89
CA PRO A 17 -4.26 -19.19 -4.61
C PRO A 17 -4.83 -20.03 -3.44
N SER A 18 -4.11 -21.06 -2.97
CA SER A 18 -4.50 -21.84 -1.79
C SER A 18 -4.15 -21.18 -0.45
N GLU A 19 -3.29 -20.16 -0.47
CA GLU A 19 -2.81 -19.44 0.71
C GLU A 19 -3.56 -18.12 0.87
N PRO A 20 -3.78 -17.63 2.11
CA PRO A 20 -4.38 -16.33 2.30
C PRO A 20 -3.47 -15.19 1.79
N HIS A 21 -3.97 -14.36 0.88
CA HIS A 21 -3.22 -13.24 0.27
C HIS A 21 -3.49 -11.90 0.97
N MET A 22 -2.53 -10.98 0.90
CA MET A 22 -2.66 -9.63 1.43
C MET A 22 -2.28 -8.63 0.34
N ALA A 23 -3.22 -7.74 0.01
CA ALA A 23 -2.96 -6.58 -0.85
C ALA A 23 -2.36 -5.44 -0.01
N CYS A 24 -1.22 -4.93 -0.44
CA CYS A 24 -0.51 -3.81 0.16
C CYS A 24 -0.29 -2.72 -0.89
N VAL A 25 -0.66 -1.47 -0.60
CA VAL A 25 -0.34 -0.32 -1.46
C VAL A 25 0.70 0.55 -0.77
N LEU A 26 1.81 0.80 -1.45
CA LEU A 26 2.78 1.83 -1.07
C LEU A 26 2.38 3.13 -1.77
N LEU A 27 1.93 4.12 -0.99
CA LEU A 27 1.55 5.45 -1.45
C LEU A 27 2.68 6.43 -1.12
N LEU A 28 3.40 6.86 -2.15
CA LEU A 28 4.71 7.49 -2.04
C LEU A 28 4.65 8.94 -2.47
N ASP A 29 4.91 9.85 -1.53
CA ASP A 29 5.02 11.27 -1.82
C ASP A 29 6.34 11.55 -2.55
N ILE A 30 6.26 12.12 -3.74
CA ILE A 30 7.42 12.57 -4.53
C ILE A 30 7.35 14.08 -4.77
N SER A 31 6.62 14.82 -3.93
CA SER A 31 6.49 16.27 -4.06
C SER A 31 7.85 16.99 -3.95
N SER A 32 7.89 18.24 -4.40
CA SER A 32 9.11 19.07 -4.36
C SER A 32 9.76 19.22 -2.98
N SER A 33 8.99 19.10 -1.88
CA SER A 33 9.53 19.12 -0.51
C SER A 33 10.35 17.88 -0.15
N MET A 34 10.15 16.77 -0.87
CA MET A 34 10.92 15.54 -0.71
C MET A 34 12.34 15.63 -1.26
N LYS A 35 12.70 16.74 -1.92
CA LYS A 35 14.02 16.92 -2.56
C LYS A 35 15.18 16.84 -1.56
N GLY A 36 16.22 16.09 -1.94
CA GLY A 36 17.44 15.93 -1.15
C GLY A 36 17.39 14.70 -0.24
N ALA A 37 17.58 14.89 1.07
CA ALA A 37 17.65 13.78 2.02
C ALA A 37 16.34 12.95 2.18
N PRO A 38 15.13 13.53 2.07
CA PRO A 38 13.89 12.75 2.22
C PRO A 38 13.70 11.69 1.14
N ILE A 39 13.87 12.04 -0.15
CA ILE A 39 13.71 11.09 -1.26
C ILE A 39 14.75 9.96 -1.22
N GLN A 40 15.98 10.25 -0.79
CA GLN A 40 17.02 9.24 -0.57
C GLN A 40 16.61 8.28 0.56
N SER A 41 16.13 8.82 1.68
CA SER A 41 15.63 8.01 2.81
C SER A 41 14.43 7.16 2.40
N LEU A 42 13.56 7.68 1.52
CA LEU A 42 12.40 6.98 1.00
C LEU A 42 12.83 5.78 0.13
N ASN A 43 13.72 5.99 -0.84
CA ASN A 43 14.25 4.93 -1.69
C ASN A 43 14.92 3.82 -0.84
N GLU A 44 15.70 4.19 0.19
CA GLU A 44 16.28 3.23 1.13
C GLU A 44 15.21 2.46 1.94
N ALA A 45 14.18 3.14 2.41
CA ALA A 45 13.10 2.53 3.18
C ALA A 45 12.33 1.49 2.35
N ILE A 46 12.06 1.79 1.07
CA ILE A 46 11.39 0.86 0.14
C ILE A 46 12.27 -0.38 -0.09
N ALA A 47 13.58 -0.19 -0.30
CA ALA A 47 14.52 -1.30 -0.46
C ALA A 47 14.58 -2.19 0.80
N LYS A 48 14.66 -1.56 1.99
CA LYS A 48 14.65 -2.28 3.28
C LYS A 48 13.34 -3.02 3.51
N PHE A 49 12.20 -2.41 3.18
CA PHE A 49 10.88 -3.04 3.26
C PHE A 49 10.83 -4.30 2.40
N LYS A 50 11.23 -4.21 1.12
CA LYS A 50 11.31 -5.38 0.22
C LYS A 50 12.16 -6.49 0.84
N GLN A 51 13.36 -6.15 1.31
CA GLN A 51 14.28 -7.10 1.90
C GLN A 51 13.68 -7.80 3.14
N GLN A 52 13.09 -7.04 4.05
CA GLN A 52 12.51 -7.57 5.29
C GLN A 52 11.32 -8.49 5.02
N VAL A 53 10.41 -8.11 4.12
CA VAL A 53 9.26 -8.96 3.78
C VAL A 53 9.73 -10.22 3.02
N CYS A 54 10.74 -10.11 2.16
CA CYS A 54 11.28 -11.26 1.44
C CYS A 54 12.06 -12.24 2.34
N GLN A 55 12.53 -11.81 3.51
CA GLN A 55 13.19 -12.67 4.49
C GLN A 55 12.21 -13.61 5.21
N ASP A 56 10.93 -13.23 5.32
CA ASP A 56 9.87 -14.12 5.81
C ASP A 56 9.29 -14.95 4.65
N PRO A 57 9.51 -16.28 4.61
CA PRO A 57 9.04 -17.13 3.53
C PRO A 57 7.51 -17.16 3.37
N LEU A 58 6.75 -16.93 4.44
CA LEU A 58 5.29 -16.86 4.38
C LEU A 58 4.83 -15.51 3.86
N ALA A 59 5.39 -14.41 4.37
CA ALA A 59 5.06 -13.07 3.90
C ALA A 59 5.40 -12.92 2.42
N ARG A 60 6.57 -13.41 1.99
CA ARG A 60 6.99 -13.39 0.58
C ARG A 60 5.98 -14.03 -0.38
N LYS A 61 5.31 -15.12 0.04
CA LYS A 61 4.32 -15.83 -0.78
C LYS A 61 2.93 -15.20 -0.77
N ARG A 62 2.62 -14.42 0.28
CA ARG A 62 1.25 -13.96 0.57
C ARG A 62 1.06 -12.46 0.30
N VAL A 63 2.14 -11.68 0.34
CA VAL A 63 2.08 -10.23 0.17
C VAL A 63 2.22 -9.86 -1.29
N GLU A 64 1.20 -9.19 -1.81
CA GLU A 64 1.24 -8.51 -3.09
C GLU A 64 1.28 -7.00 -2.86
N VAL A 65 2.17 -6.33 -3.57
CA VAL A 65 2.40 -4.89 -3.44
C VAL A 65 2.09 -4.17 -4.74
N ALA A 66 1.36 -3.06 -4.63
CA ALA A 66 1.26 -2.05 -5.66
C ALA A 66 2.00 -0.78 -5.22
N ILE A 67 2.62 -0.08 -6.16
CA ILE A 67 3.36 1.17 -5.92
C ILE A 67 2.60 2.29 -6.61
N VAL A 68 2.25 3.29 -5.81
CA VAL A 68 1.59 4.51 -6.27
C VAL A 68 2.42 5.69 -5.81
N THR A 69 2.82 6.55 -6.73
CA THR A 69 3.47 7.82 -6.43
C THR A 69 2.46 8.95 -6.57
N PHE A 70 2.68 10.02 -5.81
CA PHE A 70 1.89 11.23 -5.99
C PHE A 70 2.73 12.48 -5.79
N GLU A 71 2.47 13.44 -6.65
CA GLU A 71 2.90 14.82 -6.54
C GLU A 71 1.73 15.71 -6.98
N THR A 72 1.84 16.38 -8.13
CA THR A 72 0.74 17.13 -8.75
C THR A 72 -0.35 16.18 -9.23
N HIS A 73 0.06 15.00 -9.70
CA HIS A 73 -0.80 13.93 -10.18
C HIS A 73 -0.47 12.63 -9.46
N VAL A 74 -1.43 11.72 -9.44
CA VAL A 74 -1.26 10.36 -8.92
C VAL A 74 -0.86 9.44 -10.06
N GLU A 75 0.21 8.68 -9.87
CA GLU A 75 0.68 7.72 -10.85
C GLU A 75 0.78 6.33 -10.21
N ILE A 76 0.26 5.32 -10.91
CA ILE A 76 0.42 3.92 -10.53
C ILE A 76 1.69 3.42 -11.21
N VAL A 77 2.82 3.50 -10.50
CA VAL A 77 4.13 3.05 -10.99
C VAL A 77 4.14 1.54 -11.23
N SER A 78 3.43 0.79 -10.39
CA SER A 78 3.32 -0.66 -10.48
C SER A 78 1.99 -1.14 -9.90
N ASP A 79 1.24 -1.94 -10.68
CA ASP A 79 0.07 -2.65 -10.16
C ASP A 79 0.50 -3.81 -9.22
N PHE A 80 -0.47 -4.49 -8.61
CA PHE A 80 -0.24 -5.57 -7.65
C PHE A 80 0.61 -6.70 -8.23
N MET A 81 1.71 -6.98 -7.54
CA MET A 81 2.59 -8.10 -7.83
C MET A 81 3.17 -8.68 -6.54
N PRO A 82 3.62 -9.95 -6.57
CA PRO A 82 4.37 -10.53 -5.46
C PRO A 82 5.55 -9.63 -5.04
N ILE A 83 5.76 -9.49 -3.73
CA ILE A 83 6.80 -8.59 -3.18
C ILE A 83 8.23 -8.89 -3.70
N ASP A 84 8.53 -10.15 -4.02
CA ASP A 84 9.83 -10.54 -4.57
C ASP A 84 10.05 -10.02 -6.00
N GLN A 85 8.98 -9.84 -6.76
CA GLN A 85 8.95 -9.27 -8.10
C GLN A 85 8.90 -7.73 -8.11
N MET A 86 8.67 -7.09 -6.96
CA MET A 86 8.58 -5.64 -6.84
C MET A 86 9.82 -4.95 -7.47
N PRO A 87 9.67 -4.03 -8.43
CA PRO A 87 10.81 -3.38 -9.08
C PRO A 87 11.55 -2.49 -8.08
N THR A 88 12.86 -2.37 -8.27
CA THR A 88 13.63 -1.30 -7.62
C THR A 88 13.31 0.00 -8.34
N ILE A 89 12.59 0.88 -7.67
CA ILE A 89 12.22 2.20 -8.18
C ILE A 89 13.21 3.25 -7.66
N THR A 90 13.59 4.18 -8.53
CA THR A 90 14.28 5.41 -8.13
C THR A 90 13.31 6.55 -8.30
N LEU A 91 12.91 7.16 -7.20
CA LEU A 91 11.96 8.26 -7.19
C LEU A 91 12.68 9.59 -7.39
N GLU A 92 12.12 10.45 -8.24
CA GLU A 92 12.60 11.81 -8.46
C GLU A 92 11.55 12.81 -7.95
N PRO A 93 11.96 13.85 -7.20
CA PRO A 93 11.03 14.81 -6.62
C PRO A 93 10.55 15.83 -7.67
N GLY A 94 9.26 16.13 -7.67
CA GLY A 94 8.63 17.10 -8.57
C GLY A 94 7.29 17.60 -8.04
N GLY A 95 6.71 18.63 -8.68
CA GLY A 95 5.31 18.99 -8.46
C GLY A 95 4.89 19.48 -7.07
N GLN A 96 3.56 19.55 -6.89
CA GLN A 96 2.87 19.89 -5.63
C GLN A 96 2.41 18.61 -4.91
N THR A 97 1.60 18.69 -3.84
CA THR A 97 1.18 17.51 -3.05
C THR A 97 -0.33 17.33 -3.05
N HIS A 98 -0.85 16.51 -3.98
CA HIS A 98 -2.27 16.17 -4.11
C HIS A 98 -2.62 14.87 -3.36
N MET A 99 -2.58 14.94 -2.02
CA MET A 99 -2.75 13.80 -1.13
C MET A 99 -4.14 13.15 -1.19
N ALA A 100 -5.22 13.94 -1.29
CA ALA A 100 -6.58 13.41 -1.25
C ALA A 100 -6.88 12.46 -2.43
N GLU A 101 -6.48 12.85 -3.64
CA GLU A 101 -6.61 12.02 -4.83
C GLU A 101 -5.79 10.73 -4.70
N ALA A 102 -4.56 10.84 -4.18
CA ALA A 102 -3.66 9.71 -3.97
C ALA A 102 -4.26 8.64 -3.04
N ILE A 103 -4.90 9.08 -1.95
CA ILE A 103 -5.59 8.19 -1.01
C ILE A 103 -6.77 7.50 -1.69
N GLN A 104 -7.58 8.23 -2.47
CA GLN A 104 -8.74 7.67 -3.15
C GLN A 104 -8.30 6.57 -4.14
N VAL A 105 -7.26 6.82 -4.93
CA VAL A 105 -6.67 5.84 -5.85
C VAL A 105 -6.18 4.60 -5.09
N ALA A 106 -5.47 4.78 -3.97
CA ALA A 106 -4.98 3.66 -3.17
C ALA A 106 -6.13 2.81 -2.59
N ILE A 107 -7.22 3.44 -2.13
CA ILE A 107 -8.42 2.74 -1.64
C ILE A 107 -9.05 1.93 -2.76
N ASP A 108 -9.18 2.50 -3.96
CA ASP A 108 -9.85 1.85 -5.08
C ASP A 108 -9.01 0.68 -5.63
N LEU A 109 -7.68 0.82 -5.66
CA LEU A 109 -6.76 -0.28 -5.97
C LEU A 109 -6.93 -1.45 -5.00
N VAL A 110 -6.88 -1.18 -3.70
CA VAL A 110 -7.08 -2.20 -2.67
C VAL A 110 -8.43 -2.89 -2.81
N LYS A 111 -9.51 -2.13 -3.02
CA LYS A 111 -10.85 -2.68 -3.21
C LYS A 111 -10.93 -3.56 -4.45
N LYS A 112 -10.32 -3.12 -5.56
CA LYS A 112 -10.26 -3.87 -6.82
C LYS A 112 -9.56 -5.20 -6.59
N ARG A 113 -8.35 -5.22 -6.02
CA ARG A 113 -7.60 -6.46 -5.76
C ARG A 113 -8.29 -7.38 -4.76
N THR A 114 -8.94 -6.82 -3.73
CA THR A 114 -9.74 -7.60 -2.78
C THR A 114 -10.90 -8.31 -3.47
N ARG A 115 -11.58 -7.66 -4.41
CA ARG A 115 -12.66 -8.28 -5.21
C ARG A 115 -12.12 -9.38 -6.12
N GLU A 116 -10.93 -9.21 -6.68
CA GLU A 116 -10.27 -10.23 -7.49
C GLU A 116 -10.01 -11.49 -6.66
N TYR A 117 -9.44 -11.37 -5.45
CA TYR A 117 -9.28 -12.50 -4.54
C TYR A 117 -10.60 -13.22 -4.26
N GLN A 118 -11.65 -12.45 -3.94
CA GLN A 118 -12.98 -12.99 -3.64
C GLN A 118 -13.61 -13.69 -4.86
N GLY A 119 -13.43 -13.14 -6.06
CA GLY A 119 -13.98 -13.67 -7.31
C GLY A 119 -13.41 -15.05 -7.67
N VAL A 120 -12.18 -15.34 -7.26
CA VAL A 120 -11.52 -16.64 -7.48
C VAL A 120 -11.47 -17.52 -6.22
N GLY A 121 -12.15 -17.13 -5.15
CA GLY A 121 -12.24 -17.92 -3.91
C GLY A 121 -10.95 -17.96 -3.08
N VAL A 122 -10.00 -17.05 -3.32
CA VAL A 122 -8.75 -16.94 -2.57
C VAL A 122 -9.04 -16.25 -1.23
N PRO A 123 -8.72 -16.87 -0.09
CA PRO A 123 -8.82 -16.18 1.20
C PRO A 123 -7.93 -14.94 1.20
N CYS A 124 -8.40 -13.83 1.75
CA CYS A 124 -7.61 -12.61 1.82
C CYS A 124 -7.58 -12.02 3.23
N PHE A 125 -6.39 -11.57 3.65
CA PHE A 125 -6.22 -10.74 4.83
C PHE A 125 -6.75 -9.34 4.61
N LYS A 126 -6.82 -8.56 5.69
CA LYS A 126 -7.15 -7.14 5.58
C LYS A 126 -6.02 -6.43 4.81
N PRO A 127 -6.35 -5.61 3.81
CA PRO A 127 -5.37 -4.93 2.99
C PRO A 127 -4.74 -3.76 3.74
N TRP A 128 -3.52 -3.39 3.34
CA TRP A 128 -2.73 -2.32 3.94
C TRP A 128 -2.48 -1.20 2.91
N ILE A 129 -2.49 0.05 3.39
CA ILE A 129 -2.07 1.22 2.62
C ILE A 129 -1.02 1.94 3.45
N PHE A 130 0.22 1.98 2.97
CA PHE A 130 1.32 2.70 3.59
C PHE A 130 1.55 4.01 2.87
N MET A 131 1.18 5.12 3.49
CA MET A 131 1.50 6.44 2.99
C MET A 131 2.81 6.93 3.60
N ILE A 132 3.77 7.28 2.74
CA ILE A 132 5.06 7.85 3.14
C ILE A 132 5.16 9.26 2.57
N THR A 133 5.20 10.26 3.45
CA THR A 133 5.25 11.70 3.16
C THR A 133 6.13 12.39 4.20
N ASP A 134 6.69 13.55 3.86
CA ASP A 134 7.41 14.41 4.81
C ASP A 134 6.47 15.23 5.72
N GLY A 135 5.16 15.18 5.47
CA GLY A 135 4.12 15.81 6.28
C GLY A 135 3.61 17.15 5.76
N VAL A 136 4.06 17.64 4.59
CA VAL A 136 3.54 18.88 3.99
C VAL A 136 2.38 18.56 3.03
N SER A 137 1.15 18.59 3.52
CA SER A 137 -0.04 18.43 2.65
C SER A 137 -0.53 19.78 2.11
N MET A 138 -0.63 19.92 0.78
CA MET A 138 -1.30 21.07 0.14
C MET A 138 -2.80 20.85 -0.12
N SER A 139 -3.34 19.67 0.21
CA SER A 139 -4.78 19.37 0.08
C SER A 139 -5.64 20.22 1.02
N THR A 140 -6.82 20.61 0.55
CA THR A 140 -7.78 21.39 1.35
C THR A 140 -8.30 20.55 2.54
N LYS A 141 -8.69 21.23 3.62
CA LYS A 141 -9.16 20.55 4.84
C LYS A 141 -10.44 19.78 4.57
N GLU A 142 -11.27 20.28 3.67
CA GLU A 142 -12.54 19.70 3.24
C GLU A 142 -12.30 18.36 2.52
N ALA A 143 -11.35 18.31 1.57
CA ALA A 143 -11.00 17.08 0.86
C ALA A 143 -10.45 16.00 1.80
N MET A 144 -9.64 16.42 2.79
CA MET A 144 -9.15 15.50 3.82
C MET A 144 -10.27 15.05 4.79
N GLN A 145 -11.26 15.90 5.06
CA GLN A 145 -12.44 15.58 5.88
C GLN A 145 -13.35 14.55 5.20
N GLU A 146 -13.55 14.63 3.89
CA GLU A 146 -14.33 13.64 3.13
C GLU A 146 -13.70 12.24 3.17
N LEU A 147 -12.39 12.16 3.31
CA LEU A 147 -11.66 10.90 3.46
C LEU A 147 -11.63 10.39 4.91
N GLN A 148 -11.96 11.21 5.91
CA GLN A 148 -12.05 10.78 7.32
C GLN A 148 -12.92 9.55 7.56
N PRO A 149 -14.13 9.38 6.99
CA PRO A 149 -14.88 8.13 7.16
C PRO A 149 -14.13 6.89 6.64
N ALA A 150 -13.25 7.03 5.64
CA ALA A 150 -12.38 5.94 5.19
C ALA A 150 -11.24 5.66 6.19
N PHE A 151 -10.74 6.69 6.89
CA PHE A 151 -9.72 6.59 7.94
C PHE A 151 -10.25 6.12 9.32
N THR A 152 -11.41 6.62 9.76
CA THR A 152 -11.86 6.60 11.17
C THR A 152 -12.75 5.41 11.53
N LYS A 153 -13.25 4.61 10.57
CA LYS A 153 -14.29 3.62 10.88
C LYS A 153 -13.85 2.28 11.49
N ARG A 154 -12.60 2.07 11.91
CA ARG A 154 -12.24 0.83 12.64
C ARG A 154 -11.16 1.02 13.72
N SER A 155 -11.61 1.26 14.94
CA SER A 155 -10.97 0.82 16.18
C SER A 155 -12.05 0.63 17.26
N PRO A 156 -12.17 -0.55 17.90
CA PRO A 156 -12.84 -0.64 19.19
C PRO A 156 -11.93 -0.22 20.35
N ARG A 157 -12.55 0.51 21.27
CA ARG A 157 -12.06 0.96 22.57
C ARG A 157 -11.74 -0.20 23.52
N GLY A 158 -10.58 -0.14 24.18
CA GLY A 158 -10.17 -1.08 25.24
C GLY A 158 -10.05 -2.51 24.68
N VAL A 159 -9.29 -3.44 25.22
CA VAL A 159 -8.84 -3.69 26.58
C VAL A 159 -7.58 -4.54 26.44
N THR A 160 -6.71 -4.46 27.42
CA THR A 160 -5.83 -5.55 27.85
C THR A 160 -6.61 -6.86 27.99
N ASP A 161 -6.97 -7.59 26.94
CA ASP A 161 -7.58 -8.91 27.12
C ASP A 161 -7.42 -9.79 25.89
N ALA A 162 -7.03 -11.02 26.19
CA ALA A 162 -6.92 -12.13 25.29
C ALA A 162 -8.30 -12.51 24.72
N LEU A 163 -8.27 -13.11 23.52
CA LEU A 163 -9.37 -13.72 22.79
C LEU A 163 -10.46 -12.78 22.24
N SER A 164 -10.78 -13.01 20.96
CA SER A 164 -11.91 -12.44 20.22
C SER A 164 -11.87 -10.92 20.06
N SER A 165 -11.26 -10.42 18.98
CA SER A 165 -11.70 -9.18 18.30
C SER A 165 -10.91 -8.93 17.02
N GLY A 166 -11.62 -8.69 15.92
CA GLY A 166 -11.02 -8.22 14.67
C GLY A 166 -10.55 -6.77 14.80
N HIS A 167 -9.24 -6.56 14.86
CA HIS A 167 -8.64 -5.22 14.78
C HIS A 167 -7.96 -4.98 13.42
N LEU A 168 -7.97 -3.72 12.98
CA LEU A 168 -7.09 -3.23 11.91
C LEU A 168 -5.89 -2.59 12.58
N VAL A 169 -4.71 -2.90 12.05
CA VAL A 169 -3.50 -2.13 12.30
C VAL A 169 -3.36 -1.17 11.12
N TRP A 170 -3.54 0.12 11.39
CA TRP A 170 -3.19 1.21 10.49
C TRP A 170 -1.89 1.82 11.04
N MET A 171 -0.79 1.73 10.31
CA MET A 171 0.46 2.41 10.68
C MET A 171 0.74 3.51 9.65
N ILE A 172 0.19 4.70 9.91
CA ILE A 172 0.72 5.96 9.38
C ILE A 172 1.75 6.45 10.39
N MET A 173 2.97 6.79 9.92
CA MET A 173 3.92 7.79 10.45
C MET A 173 5.39 7.31 10.41
N ILE A 174 6.25 8.04 9.68
CA ILE A 174 7.57 8.43 10.23
C ILE A 174 7.73 9.94 10.05
N ARG A 175 7.49 10.63 11.16
CA ARG A 175 7.81 12.02 11.45
C ARG A 175 9.34 12.16 11.46
N LYS A 176 9.96 12.94 10.58
CA LYS A 176 11.31 13.45 10.87
C LYS A 176 11.17 14.58 11.90
N SER A 177 11.53 14.26 13.14
CA SER A 177 11.94 15.26 14.11
C SER A 177 13.23 15.91 13.58
N CYS A 178 13.12 17.06 12.91
CA CYS A 178 14.27 17.94 12.77
C CYS A 178 14.51 18.59 14.13
N SER A 179 15.59 18.17 14.78
CA SER A 179 16.10 18.80 15.99
C SER A 179 16.62 20.20 15.67
N SER A 180 16.26 21.17 16.49
CA SER A 180 17.16 22.22 16.97
C SER A 180 16.84 22.43 18.44
#